data_AF-A0A7C1NCM4-F1
#
_entry.id   AF-A0A7C1NCM4-F1
#
_cell.length_a   1.000
_cell.length_b   1.000
_cell.length_c   1.000
_cell.angle_alpha   90.00
_cell.angle_beta   90.00
_cell.angle_gamma   90.00
#
_symmetry.space_group_name_H-M   'P 1'
#
loop_
_entity.id
_entity.type
_entity.pdbx_description
1 polymer ?
#
loop_
_entity_poly.entity_id
_entity_poly.type
_entity_poly.pdbx_seq_one_letter_code
_entity_poly.pdbx_strand_id
1 'polypeptide(L)'
;MKRFGHILVLTLLFACCSQVLALVDVAGILEAGNTTIQVDSIIWYLTTSPFPILESTPGWEAVSGTYDTFQLEQKTNWPQWCKLFYRVNGIPSQFNLDPLLADTWYELPSYNFQNPKVRFEDTVLVGVAQPESPLPPTRLTITPNPAAGGFLLINAPAPASGSFRLEIYDLAGNLVYENEWESLVNVPLQADISSLRTGVYLTRMTTGAGRRTGQLVILR
;
A
#
# COMPACT_ATOMS: atom_id res chain seq x y z
N MET A 1 23.93 75.54 -16.94
CA MET A 1 24.52 74.65 -17.97
C MET A 1 24.73 73.27 -17.36
N LYS A 2 24.21 72.22 -18.04
CA LYS A 2 24.59 70.78 -17.99
C LYS A 2 24.36 70.04 -16.64
N ARG A 3 23.28 69.27 -16.43
CA ARG A 3 22.88 67.94 -16.98
C ARG A 3 23.96 66.85 -16.87
N PHE A 4 23.81 65.94 -15.89
CA PHE A 4 24.19 64.51 -15.83
C PHE A 4 23.54 63.99 -14.54
N GLY A 5 22.61 63.05 -14.47
CA GLY A 5 22.40 61.77 -15.16
C GLY A 5 22.02 60.81 -14.02
N HIS A 6 20.74 60.66 -13.67
CA HIS A 6 19.89 59.53 -14.08
C HIS A 6 20.62 58.18 -14.02
N ILE A 7 20.03 57.29 -13.20
CA ILE A 7 20.23 55.84 -13.18
C ILE A 7 21.36 55.35 -12.25
N LEU A 8 21.02 55.20 -10.97
CA LEU A 8 21.50 54.06 -10.17
C LEU A 8 20.28 53.36 -9.55
N VAL A 9 19.37 52.96 -10.43
CA VAL A 9 18.32 51.95 -10.20
C VAL A 9 18.71 50.80 -11.13
N LEU A 10 18.66 49.55 -10.66
CA LEU A 10 19.37 48.36 -11.17
C LEU A 10 20.82 48.36 -10.67
N THR A 11 21.23 47.54 -9.72
CA THR A 11 21.23 46.08 -9.89
C THR A 11 21.40 45.44 -8.51
N LEU A 12 20.43 45.61 -7.61
CA LEU A 12 20.22 44.61 -6.55
C LEU A 12 19.50 43.43 -7.23
N LEU A 13 20.19 42.78 -8.17
CA LEU A 13 19.83 41.42 -8.55
C LEU A 13 20.03 40.65 -7.25
N PHE A 14 18.93 40.45 -6.54
CA PHE A 14 18.80 39.36 -5.62
C PHE A 14 19.26 38.13 -6.40
N ALA A 15 20.50 37.73 -6.14
CA ALA A 15 20.89 36.34 -6.31
C ALA A 15 20.00 35.58 -5.33
N CYS A 16 18.74 35.36 -5.73
CA CYS A 16 17.94 34.24 -5.26
C CYS A 16 18.73 33.02 -5.71
N CYS A 17 19.72 32.67 -4.90
CA CYS A 17 20.43 31.42 -4.98
C CYS A 17 19.35 30.38 -4.67
N SER A 18 18.67 29.91 -5.71
CA SER A 18 17.77 28.77 -5.62
C SER A 18 18.66 27.60 -5.22
N GLN A 19 18.71 27.33 -3.91
CA GLN A 19 19.34 26.11 -3.43
C GLN A 19 18.54 24.97 -4.03
N VAL A 20 19.15 24.29 -5.01
CA VAL A 20 18.64 23.01 -5.48
C VAL A 20 18.74 22.09 -4.28
N LEU A 21 17.60 21.80 -3.66
CA LEU A 21 17.54 20.79 -2.61
C LEU A 21 17.91 19.46 -3.27
N ALA A 22 19.07 18.92 -2.88
CA ALA A 22 19.44 17.57 -3.27
C ALA A 22 18.38 16.62 -2.70
N LEU A 23 17.86 15.75 -3.56
CA LEU A 23 17.02 14.67 -3.12
C LEU A 23 17.87 13.68 -2.31
N VAL A 24 17.28 13.14 -1.25
CA VAL A 24 17.86 12.17 -0.33
C VAL A 24 17.30 10.81 -0.68
N ASP A 25 18.18 9.86 -0.92
CA ASP A 25 17.81 8.46 -1.10
C ASP A 25 17.58 7.82 0.26
N VAL A 26 16.47 7.11 0.43
CA VAL A 26 16.17 6.43 1.69
C VAL A 26 16.01 4.95 1.44
N ALA A 27 16.79 4.14 2.14
CA ALA A 27 16.70 2.70 2.10
C ALA A 27 16.29 2.16 3.47
N GLY A 28 15.38 1.19 3.50
CA GLY A 28 15.00 0.46 4.70
C GLY A 28 15.65 -0.92 4.75
N ILE A 29 16.13 -1.32 5.92
CA ILE A 29 16.63 -2.67 6.21
C ILE A 29 15.83 -3.23 7.37
N LEU A 30 15.33 -4.44 7.20
CA LEU A 30 14.50 -5.15 8.17
C LEU A 30 15.21 -6.42 8.61
N GLU A 31 15.31 -6.65 9.92
CA GLU A 31 15.82 -7.87 10.53
C GLU A 31 14.69 -8.57 11.28
N ALA A 32 14.36 -9.79 10.89
CA ALA A 32 13.21 -10.49 11.45
C ALA A 32 13.44 -11.10 12.84
N GLY A 33 14.69 -11.29 13.27
CA GLY A 33 14.99 -12.05 14.48
C GLY A 33 14.44 -13.48 14.36
N ASN A 34 13.58 -13.93 15.28
CA ASN A 34 12.92 -15.25 15.22
C ASN A 34 11.42 -15.19 14.84
N THR A 35 10.95 -14.04 14.38
CA THR A 35 9.54 -13.82 14.02
C THR A 35 9.40 -13.66 12.52
N THR A 36 8.18 -13.68 11.99
CA THR A 36 7.93 -13.04 10.69
C THR A 36 7.57 -11.59 10.91
N ILE A 37 8.05 -10.71 10.04
CA ILE A 37 7.70 -9.29 10.06
C ILE A 37 7.44 -8.78 8.64
N GLN A 38 6.46 -7.91 8.53
CA GLN A 38 6.13 -7.19 7.30
C GLN A 38 5.89 -5.72 7.63
N VAL A 39 6.54 -4.81 6.91
CA VAL A 39 6.24 -3.37 7.01
C VAL A 39 5.21 -3.05 5.92
N ASP A 40 4.05 -2.54 6.32
CA ASP A 40 2.93 -2.28 5.41
C ASP A 40 3.05 -0.88 4.78
N SER A 41 3.34 0.11 5.63
CA SER A 41 3.45 1.51 5.23
C SER A 41 4.19 2.34 6.26
N ILE A 42 4.65 3.51 5.82
CA ILE A 42 5.33 4.51 6.64
C ILE A 42 4.67 5.86 6.45
N ILE A 43 4.47 6.59 7.55
CA ILE A 43 4.15 8.01 7.52
C ILE A 43 5.39 8.81 7.90
N TRP A 44 5.88 9.62 6.97
CA TRP A 44 7.07 10.45 7.11
C TRP A 44 6.72 11.88 7.53
N TYR A 45 7.52 12.43 8.45
CA TYR A 45 7.42 13.83 8.86
C TYR A 45 8.74 14.54 8.51
N LEU A 46 8.67 15.46 7.54
CA LEU A 46 9.81 16.20 7.02
C LEU A 46 9.76 17.66 7.47
N THR A 47 10.91 18.28 7.72
CA THR A 47 10.99 19.73 8.00
C THR A 47 10.46 20.60 6.87
N THR A 48 10.61 20.14 5.63
CA THR A 48 10.24 20.91 4.43
C THR A 48 8.78 20.71 3.99
N SER A 49 8.07 19.74 4.58
CA SER A 49 6.67 19.44 4.23
C SER A 49 5.75 19.74 5.41
N PRO A 50 4.73 20.61 5.25
CA PRO A 50 3.75 20.87 6.30
C PRO A 50 2.78 19.70 6.53
N PHE A 51 2.71 18.75 5.59
CA PHE A 51 1.88 17.56 5.68
C PHE A 51 2.73 16.29 5.68
N PRO A 52 2.36 15.29 6.48
CA PRO A 52 3.06 14.02 6.46
C PRO A 52 2.85 13.29 5.13
N ILE A 53 3.84 12.51 4.72
CA ILE A 53 3.81 11.72 3.48
C ILE A 53 3.56 10.26 3.84
N LEU A 54 2.46 9.68 3.35
CA LEU A 54 2.19 8.25 3.46
C LEU A 54 2.84 7.52 2.29
N GLU A 55 3.64 6.50 2.59
CA GLU A 55 4.31 5.66 1.61
C GLU A 55 4.00 4.19 1.90
N SER A 56 3.65 3.43 0.87
CA SER A 56 3.38 1.98 0.99
C SER A 56 4.66 1.19 0.72
N THR A 57 4.86 0.09 1.44
CA THR A 57 6.09 -0.72 1.35
C THR A 57 5.79 -2.18 0.97
N PRO A 58 5.15 -2.41 -0.19
CA PRO A 58 4.73 -3.74 -0.62
C PRO A 58 5.93 -4.67 -0.81
N GLY A 59 5.84 -5.87 -0.24
CA GLY A 59 6.93 -6.85 -0.32
C GLY A 59 8.11 -6.56 0.60
N TRP A 60 8.05 -5.53 1.47
CA TRP A 60 9.05 -5.37 2.52
C TRP A 60 8.72 -6.28 3.71
N GLU A 61 9.21 -7.51 3.64
CA GLU A 61 8.92 -8.56 4.61
C GLU A 61 10.11 -9.50 4.80
N ALA A 62 10.32 -9.91 6.04
CA ALA A 62 11.38 -10.82 6.40
C ALA A 62 10.80 -11.98 7.21
N VAL A 63 11.23 -13.20 6.87
CA VAL A 63 10.88 -14.40 7.62
C VAL A 63 11.89 -14.63 8.74
N SER A 64 11.55 -15.50 9.69
CA SER A 64 12.41 -15.79 10.84
C SER A 64 13.86 -16.11 10.42
N GLY A 65 14.81 -15.39 10.99
CA GLY A 65 16.24 -15.54 10.80
C GLY A 65 16.80 -14.82 9.57
N THR A 66 15.98 -14.09 8.82
CA THR A 66 16.41 -13.41 7.59
C THR A 66 16.39 -11.89 7.73
N TYR A 67 16.99 -11.25 6.74
CA TYR A 67 16.93 -9.82 6.51
C TYR A 67 16.19 -9.56 5.20
N ASP A 68 15.59 -8.39 5.10
CA ASP A 68 15.03 -7.88 3.85
C ASP A 68 15.33 -6.39 3.70
N THR A 69 15.37 -5.89 2.48
CA THR A 69 15.71 -4.50 2.18
C THR A 69 14.72 -3.89 1.21
N PHE A 70 14.47 -2.59 1.37
CA PHE A 70 13.45 -1.89 0.59
C PHE A 70 13.93 -0.50 0.21
N GLN A 71 13.89 -0.19 -1.09
CA GLN A 71 14.20 1.14 -1.59
C GLN A 71 12.94 2.02 -1.54
N LEU A 72 13.00 3.12 -0.78
CA LEU A 72 11.92 4.09 -0.67
C LEU A 72 12.06 5.18 -1.72
N GLU A 73 10.96 5.89 -1.99
CA GLU A 73 10.95 7.08 -2.82
C GLU A 73 11.84 8.16 -2.22
N GLN A 74 12.62 8.82 -3.08
CA GLN A 74 13.49 9.93 -2.73
C GLN A 74 12.73 11.05 -2.00
N LYS A 75 13.39 11.66 -1.01
CA LYS A 75 12.83 12.74 -0.18
C LYS A 75 13.58 14.05 -0.41
N THR A 76 12.94 15.18 -0.12
CA THR A 76 13.58 16.52 -0.23
C THR A 76 14.62 16.78 0.87
N ASN A 77 14.54 16.04 1.97
CA ASN A 77 15.49 16.02 3.08
C ASN A 77 15.29 14.75 3.91
N TRP A 78 16.25 14.41 4.78
CA TRP A 78 16.09 13.32 5.74
C TRP A 78 14.89 13.56 6.66
N PRO A 79 13.98 12.59 6.87
CA PRO A 79 12.82 12.77 7.74
C PRO A 79 13.23 13.00 9.20
N GLN A 80 12.50 13.85 9.93
CA GLN A 80 12.80 14.09 11.35
C GLN A 80 12.38 12.92 12.24
N TRP A 81 11.22 12.34 11.93
CA TRP A 81 10.66 11.19 12.59
C TRP A 81 9.69 10.49 11.63
N CYS A 82 9.33 9.24 11.93
CA CYS A 82 8.33 8.53 11.17
C CYS A 82 7.43 7.66 12.05
N LYS A 83 6.28 7.25 11.50
CA LYS A 83 5.42 6.23 12.08
C LYS A 83 5.36 5.03 11.15
N LEU A 84 5.77 3.89 11.66
CA LEU A 84 5.73 2.61 10.98
C LEU A 84 4.41 1.91 11.27
N PHE A 85 3.82 1.30 10.23
CA PHE A 85 2.73 0.34 10.34
C PHE A 85 3.26 -1.00 9.86
N TYR A 86 3.21 -2.01 10.72
CA TYR A 86 3.84 -3.29 10.47
C TYR A 86 3.07 -4.44 11.11
N ARG A 87 3.33 -5.66 10.66
CA ARG A 87 2.76 -6.89 11.18
C ARG A 87 3.87 -7.78 11.72
N VAL A 88 3.69 -8.33 12.92
CA VAL A 88 4.59 -9.32 13.52
C VAL A 88 3.81 -10.61 13.71
N ASN A 89 4.24 -11.69 13.06
CA ASN A 89 3.46 -12.94 12.97
C ASN A 89 2.00 -12.69 12.52
N GLY A 90 1.81 -11.75 11.59
CA GLY A 90 0.49 -11.35 11.07
C GLY A 90 -0.32 -10.42 11.97
N ILE A 91 0.13 -10.13 13.20
CA ILE A 91 -0.56 -9.22 14.13
C ILE A 91 -0.17 -7.78 13.81
N PRO A 92 -1.13 -6.90 13.47
CA PRO A 92 -0.85 -5.50 13.15
C PRO A 92 -0.38 -4.71 14.38
N SER A 93 0.59 -3.84 14.17
CA SER A 93 1.18 -2.94 15.15
C SER A 93 1.60 -1.63 14.49
N GLN A 94 1.91 -0.63 15.31
CA GLN A 94 2.48 0.63 14.87
C GLN A 94 3.55 1.12 15.85
N PHE A 95 4.55 1.84 15.35
CA PHE A 95 5.64 2.36 16.18
C PHE A 95 6.13 3.72 15.67
N ASN A 96 6.40 4.64 16.59
CA ASN A 96 6.94 5.96 16.25
C ASN A 96 8.46 5.94 16.44
N LEU A 97 9.21 6.34 15.41
CA LEU A 97 10.65 6.53 15.44
C LEU A 97 10.94 8.03 15.53
N ASP A 98 11.18 8.52 16.74
CA ASP A 98 11.40 9.94 17.02
C ASP A 98 12.55 10.13 18.04
N PRO A 99 13.71 10.66 17.64
CA PRO A 99 14.06 11.09 16.28
C PRO A 99 14.40 9.91 15.35
N LEU A 100 14.22 10.13 14.05
CA LEU A 100 14.74 9.23 13.01
C LEU A 100 16.16 9.64 12.63
N LEU A 101 17.11 8.77 12.95
CA LEU A 101 18.53 8.90 12.69
C LEU A 101 18.91 7.91 11.60
N ALA A 102 19.70 8.35 10.63
CA ALA A 102 20.29 7.47 9.64
C ALA A 102 21.21 6.44 10.31
N ASP A 103 21.34 5.29 9.67
CA ASP A 103 22.24 4.18 10.02
C ASP A 103 22.04 3.62 11.44
N THR A 104 20.88 3.88 12.04
CA THR A 104 20.54 3.45 13.41
C THR A 104 19.52 2.33 13.39
N TRP A 105 19.80 1.25 14.14
CA TRP A 105 18.86 0.15 14.35
C TRP A 105 17.83 0.50 15.43
N TYR A 106 16.56 0.31 15.10
CA TYR A 106 15.42 0.49 15.97
C TYR A 106 14.76 -0.85 16.26
N GLU A 107 14.58 -1.16 17.54
CA GLU A 107 13.84 -2.35 17.94
C GLU A 107 12.33 -2.10 17.86
N LEU A 108 11.63 -2.94 17.12
CA LEU A 108 10.18 -2.86 16.99
C LEU A 108 9.54 -3.68 18.11
N PRO A 109 8.62 -3.09 18.89
CA PRO A 109 7.92 -3.82 19.95
C PRO A 109 7.27 -5.10 19.43
N SER A 110 7.58 -6.23 20.09
CA SER A 110 6.95 -7.53 19.87
C SER A 110 6.57 -8.18 21.21
N TYR A 111 5.58 -9.08 21.19
CA TYR A 111 5.08 -9.74 22.40
C TYR A 111 6.05 -10.79 23.00
N ASN A 112 7.14 -11.12 22.30
CA ASN A 112 7.89 -12.36 22.55
C ASN A 112 9.36 -12.13 22.95
N PHE A 113 9.72 -10.91 23.38
CA PHE A 113 11.10 -10.51 23.77
C PHE A 113 12.17 -10.70 22.69
N GLN A 114 11.77 -11.02 21.46
CA GLN A 114 12.62 -11.05 20.28
C GLN A 114 12.02 -10.05 19.31
N ASN A 115 12.56 -8.83 19.40
CA ASN A 115 12.07 -7.68 18.67
C ASN A 115 12.72 -7.70 17.29
N PRO A 116 11.93 -7.77 16.20
CA PRO A 116 12.48 -7.49 14.89
C PRO A 116 13.01 -6.06 14.88
N LYS A 117 13.99 -5.79 14.03
CA LYS A 117 14.66 -4.49 14.00
C LYS A 117 14.52 -3.87 12.63
N VAL A 118 14.53 -2.55 12.59
CA VAL A 118 14.54 -1.77 11.35
C VAL A 118 15.65 -0.73 11.39
N ARG A 119 16.31 -0.51 10.26
CA ARG A 119 17.29 0.56 10.06
C ARG A 119 16.96 1.31 8.79
N PHE A 120 17.21 2.62 8.79
CA PHE A 120 17.09 3.46 7.60
C PHE A 120 18.45 4.03 7.24
N GLU A 121 18.80 4.01 5.96
CA GLU A 121 20.08 4.48 5.44
C GLU A 121 19.88 5.59 4.39
N ASP A 122 20.84 6.51 4.32
CA ASP A 122 20.93 7.55 3.29
C ASP A 122 21.75 7.04 2.10
N THR A 123 21.20 6.04 1.40
CA THR A 123 21.88 5.42 0.25
C THR A 123 20.89 4.82 -0.74
N VAL A 124 21.36 4.63 -1.97
CA VAL A 124 20.73 3.73 -2.94
C VAL A 124 21.26 2.32 -2.70
N LEU A 125 20.36 1.36 -2.55
CA LEU A 125 20.73 -0.04 -2.45
C LEU A 125 21.17 -0.58 -3.83
N VAL A 126 22.45 -0.93 -3.98
CA VAL A 126 22.98 -1.52 -5.22
C VAL A 126 22.81 -3.04 -5.17
N GLY A 127 22.04 -3.61 -6.10
CA GLY A 127 21.87 -5.07 -6.25
C GLY A 127 20.74 -5.67 -5.42
N VAL A 128 19.94 -4.86 -4.75
CA VAL A 128 18.68 -5.30 -4.16
C VAL A 128 17.65 -5.38 -5.28
N ALA A 129 17.00 -6.53 -5.43
CA ALA A 129 15.89 -6.69 -6.37
C ALA A 129 14.88 -5.58 -6.06
N GLN A 130 14.71 -4.66 -7.00
CA GLN A 130 13.71 -3.62 -6.90
C GLN A 130 12.39 -4.32 -6.55
N PRO A 131 11.71 -3.94 -5.45
CA PRO A 131 10.51 -4.65 -5.01
C PRO A 131 9.57 -4.71 -6.21
N GLU A 132 9.07 -5.92 -6.52
CA GLU A 132 8.03 -6.05 -7.54
C GLU A 132 6.95 -5.04 -7.17
N SER A 133 6.73 -4.05 -8.06
CA SER A 133 5.73 -3.02 -7.88
C SER A 133 4.48 -3.63 -7.24
N PRO A 134 3.87 -2.98 -6.23
CA PRO A 134 2.71 -3.53 -5.54
C PRO A 134 1.75 -4.04 -6.59
N LEU A 135 1.49 -5.36 -6.59
CA LEU A 135 0.47 -5.91 -7.47
C LEU A 135 -0.78 -5.05 -7.25
N PRO A 136 -1.29 -4.37 -8.30
CA PRO A 136 -2.37 -3.42 -8.13
C PRO A 136 -3.51 -4.12 -7.39
N PRO A 137 -4.14 -3.45 -6.38
CA PRO A 137 -5.12 -4.08 -5.53
C PRO A 137 -6.15 -4.75 -6.41
N THR A 138 -6.12 -6.09 -6.39
CA THR A 138 -6.84 -6.87 -7.37
C THR A 138 -8.32 -6.66 -7.13
N ARG A 139 -8.95 -5.84 -7.96
CA ARG A 139 -10.38 -5.51 -7.82
C ARG A 139 -11.19 -6.71 -8.28
N LEU A 140 -12.12 -7.14 -7.43
CA LEU A 140 -13.19 -8.03 -7.84
C LEU A 140 -13.99 -7.31 -8.94
N THR A 141 -14.01 -7.88 -10.15
CA THR A 141 -14.86 -7.36 -11.22
C THR A 141 -16.00 -8.33 -11.48
N ILE A 142 -17.23 -7.82 -11.42
CA ILE A 142 -18.45 -8.56 -11.70
C ILE A 142 -19.06 -7.94 -12.96
N THR A 143 -19.21 -8.75 -14.01
CA THR A 143 -19.64 -8.29 -15.34
C THR A 143 -20.73 -9.22 -15.88
N PRO A 144 -21.81 -8.69 -16.49
CA PRO A 144 -22.17 -7.28 -16.56
C PRO A 144 -22.67 -6.73 -15.22
N ASN A 145 -22.46 -5.43 -14.99
CA ASN A 145 -23.06 -4.68 -13.88
C ASN A 145 -23.41 -3.26 -14.37
N PRO A 146 -24.69 -2.90 -14.57
CA PRO A 146 -25.87 -3.68 -14.20
C PRO A 146 -26.05 -4.98 -14.99
N ALA A 147 -26.55 -6.01 -14.32
CA ALA A 147 -26.83 -7.30 -14.90
C ALA A 147 -28.25 -7.33 -15.46
N ALA A 148 -28.37 -7.50 -16.77
CA ALA A 148 -29.65 -7.68 -17.45
C ALA A 148 -29.95 -9.14 -17.82
N GLY A 149 -28.95 -10.02 -17.74
CA GLY A 149 -29.09 -11.45 -17.97
C GLY A 149 -29.22 -12.24 -16.66
N GLY A 150 -29.59 -13.51 -16.77
CA GLY A 150 -29.62 -14.45 -15.64
C GLY A 150 -28.24 -14.92 -15.17
N PHE A 151 -27.13 -14.41 -15.73
CA PHE A 151 -25.78 -14.88 -15.40
C PHE A 151 -24.81 -13.73 -15.18
N LEU A 152 -23.84 -13.95 -14.29
CA LEU A 152 -22.70 -13.08 -14.03
C LEU A 152 -21.40 -13.80 -14.32
N LEU A 153 -20.43 -13.07 -14.86
CA LEU A 153 -19.03 -13.46 -14.90
C LEU A 153 -18.28 -12.71 -13.81
N ILE A 154 -17.55 -13.47 -13.00
CA ILE A 154 -16.78 -12.95 -11.88
C ILE A 154 -15.32 -13.18 -12.20
N ASN A 155 -14.57 -12.09 -12.35
CA ASN A 155 -13.14 -12.15 -12.51
C ASN A 155 -12.50 -11.80 -11.17
N ALA A 156 -11.94 -12.82 -10.52
CA ALA A 156 -11.22 -12.73 -9.26
C ALA A 156 -9.81 -13.29 -9.50
N PRO A 157 -8.84 -12.43 -9.87
CA PRO A 157 -7.46 -12.87 -10.03
C PRO A 157 -6.97 -13.37 -8.67
N ALA A 158 -6.80 -14.69 -8.57
CA ALA A 158 -6.25 -15.33 -7.39
C ALA A 158 -4.84 -15.83 -7.75
N PRO A 159 -3.84 -15.60 -6.88
CA PRO A 159 -2.46 -16.00 -7.15
C PRO A 159 -2.26 -17.53 -7.14
N ALA A 160 -3.23 -18.31 -6.63
CA ALA A 160 -3.18 -19.76 -6.57
C ALA A 160 -4.59 -20.38 -6.69
N SER A 161 -4.65 -21.66 -7.04
CA SER A 161 -5.89 -22.45 -7.00
C SER A 161 -6.45 -22.53 -5.58
N GLY A 162 -7.77 -22.49 -5.42
CA GLY A 162 -8.39 -22.55 -4.10
C GLY A 162 -9.91 -22.51 -4.16
N SER A 163 -10.54 -22.48 -2.98
CA SER A 163 -11.99 -22.30 -2.86
C SER A 163 -12.38 -20.83 -2.99
N PHE A 164 -13.47 -20.60 -3.71
CA PHE A 164 -14.08 -19.30 -3.93
C PHE A 164 -15.53 -19.38 -3.48
N ARG A 165 -15.94 -18.48 -2.58
CA ARG A 165 -17.32 -18.41 -2.09
C ARG A 165 -17.92 -17.05 -2.40
N LEU A 166 -18.94 -17.02 -3.25
CA LEU A 166 -19.74 -15.82 -3.51
C LEU A 166 -21.00 -15.85 -2.66
N GLU A 167 -21.23 -14.77 -1.94
CA GLU A 167 -22.45 -14.49 -1.21
C GLU A 167 -23.06 -13.20 -1.74
N ILE A 168 -24.37 -13.20 -1.99
CA ILE A 168 -25.13 -12.00 -2.40
C ILE A 168 -26.20 -11.75 -1.35
N TYR A 169 -26.23 -10.51 -0.88
CA TYR A 169 -27.13 -10.03 0.16
C TYR A 169 -28.06 -8.95 -0.40
N ASP A 170 -29.30 -8.94 0.05
CA ASP A 170 -30.19 -7.79 -0.18
C ASP A 170 -29.78 -6.58 0.69
N LEU A 171 -30.45 -5.44 0.52
CA LEU A 171 -30.18 -4.22 1.30
C LEU A 171 -30.56 -4.34 2.79
N ALA A 172 -31.37 -5.33 3.16
CA ALA A 172 -31.67 -5.65 4.56
C ALA A 172 -30.60 -6.57 5.19
N GLY A 173 -29.62 -7.02 4.40
CA GLY A 173 -28.55 -7.91 4.85
C GLY A 173 -28.91 -9.38 4.83
N ASN A 174 -30.04 -9.78 4.23
CA ASN A 174 -30.40 -11.19 4.09
C ASN A 174 -29.59 -11.83 2.95
N LEU A 175 -29.05 -13.02 3.18
CA LEU A 175 -28.41 -13.82 2.15
C LEU A 175 -29.46 -14.34 1.17
N VAL A 176 -29.37 -13.95 -0.10
CA VAL A 176 -30.34 -14.31 -1.16
C VAL A 176 -29.74 -15.24 -2.22
N TYR A 177 -28.41 -15.32 -2.29
CA TYR A 177 -27.71 -16.25 -3.18
C TYR A 177 -26.35 -16.61 -2.58
N GLU A 178 -25.98 -17.86 -2.77
CA GLU A 178 -24.69 -18.40 -2.37
C GLU A 178 -24.22 -19.41 -3.41
N ASN A 179 -22.94 -19.36 -3.74
CA ASN A 179 -22.30 -20.39 -4.55
C ASN A 179 -20.83 -20.53 -4.17
N GLU A 180 -20.31 -21.74 -4.29
CA GLU A 180 -18.94 -22.09 -3.99
C GLU A 180 -18.31 -22.84 -5.16
N TRP A 181 -17.07 -22.49 -5.49
CA TRP A 181 -16.29 -23.13 -6.54
C TRP A 181 -14.95 -23.56 -5.99
N GLU A 182 -14.48 -24.71 -6.45
CA GLU A 182 -13.05 -25.03 -6.46
C GLU A 182 -12.54 -24.72 -7.86
N SER A 183 -11.68 -23.71 -8.00
CA SER A 183 -11.24 -23.25 -9.32
C SER A 183 -9.72 -23.23 -9.46
N LEU A 184 -9.30 -23.49 -10.69
CA LEU A 184 -7.92 -23.33 -11.15
C LEU A 184 -7.63 -21.83 -11.39
N VAL A 185 -6.35 -21.48 -11.33
CA VAL A 185 -5.85 -20.11 -11.46
C VAL A 185 -6.40 -19.42 -12.72
N ASN A 186 -6.94 -18.20 -12.57
CA ASN A 186 -7.40 -17.32 -13.66
C ASN A 186 -8.57 -17.82 -14.53
N VAL A 187 -9.42 -18.73 -14.02
CA VAL A 187 -10.67 -19.10 -14.71
C VAL A 187 -11.82 -18.19 -14.25
N PRO A 188 -12.54 -17.51 -15.17
CA PRO A 188 -13.73 -16.74 -14.81
C PRO A 188 -14.79 -17.64 -14.18
N LEU A 189 -15.35 -17.20 -13.05
CA LEU A 189 -16.42 -17.94 -12.38
C LEU A 189 -17.77 -17.46 -12.90
N GLN A 190 -18.68 -18.39 -13.22
CA GLN A 190 -20.02 -18.06 -13.68
C GLN A 190 -21.04 -18.35 -12.57
N ALA A 191 -21.87 -17.35 -12.27
CA ALA A 191 -22.96 -17.46 -11.30
C ALA A 191 -24.31 -17.26 -12.00
N ASP A 192 -25.27 -18.17 -11.77
CA ASP A 192 -26.66 -18.03 -12.20
C ASP A 192 -27.46 -17.23 -11.17
N ILE A 193 -27.91 -16.05 -11.56
CA ILE A 193 -28.70 -15.09 -10.78
C ILE A 193 -30.14 -14.96 -11.30
N SER A 194 -30.59 -15.89 -12.14
CA SER A 194 -31.93 -15.89 -12.74
C SER A 194 -33.09 -16.01 -11.73
N SER A 195 -32.81 -16.31 -10.47
CA SER A 195 -33.78 -16.27 -9.37
C SER A 195 -33.90 -14.90 -8.67
N LEU A 196 -32.91 -14.00 -8.82
CA LEU A 196 -32.84 -12.73 -8.09
C LEU A 196 -33.64 -11.59 -8.75
N ARG A 197 -34.52 -10.93 -8.00
CA ARG A 197 -35.38 -9.84 -8.50
C ARG A 197 -34.56 -8.61 -8.96
N THR A 198 -35.19 -7.72 -9.72
CA THR A 198 -34.63 -6.40 -10.06
C THR A 198 -34.34 -5.63 -8.77
N GLY A 199 -33.13 -5.08 -8.64
CA GLY A 199 -32.72 -4.37 -7.43
C GLY A 199 -31.22 -4.18 -7.28
N VAL A 200 -30.84 -3.62 -6.13
CA VAL A 200 -29.45 -3.43 -5.71
C VAL A 200 -29.11 -4.44 -4.63
N TYR A 201 -27.95 -5.08 -4.76
CA TYR A 201 -27.46 -6.12 -3.89
C TYR A 201 -26.02 -5.82 -3.45
N LEU A 202 -25.66 -6.32 -2.27
CA LEU A 202 -24.29 -6.34 -1.78
C LEU A 202 -23.68 -7.70 -2.07
N THR A 203 -22.48 -7.73 -2.63
CA THR A 203 -21.76 -8.97 -2.91
C THR A 203 -20.57 -9.11 -1.98
N ARG A 204 -20.25 -10.35 -1.63
CA ARG A 204 -19.06 -10.70 -0.87
C ARG A 204 -18.43 -11.92 -1.51
N MET A 205 -17.17 -11.79 -1.88
CA MET A 205 -16.34 -12.89 -2.35
C MET A 205 -15.32 -13.22 -1.27
N THR A 206 -15.26 -14.48 -0.86
CA THR A 206 -14.23 -14.99 0.04
C THR A 206 -13.35 -15.98 -0.71
N THR A 207 -12.04 -15.80 -0.63
CA THR A 207 -11.01 -16.67 -1.20
C THR A 207 -9.96 -16.99 -0.13
N GLY A 208 -9.03 -17.90 -0.42
CA GLY A 208 -7.87 -18.14 0.46
C GLY A 208 -7.00 -16.90 0.68
N ALA A 209 -7.01 -15.94 -0.25
CA ALA A 209 -6.29 -14.68 -0.14
C ALA A 209 -7.05 -13.58 0.66
N GLY A 210 -8.30 -13.84 1.05
CA GLY A 210 -9.09 -12.96 1.90
C GLY A 210 -10.50 -12.68 1.40
N ARG A 211 -11.07 -11.56 1.86
CA ARG A 211 -12.47 -11.19 1.60
C ARG A 211 -12.55 -9.87 0.83
N ARG A 212 -13.45 -9.82 -0.15
CA ARG A 212 -13.77 -8.63 -0.95
C ARG A 212 -15.28 -8.41 -0.97
N THR A 213 -15.72 -7.15 -1.02
CA THR A 213 -17.12 -6.77 -1.10
C THR A 213 -17.37 -5.87 -2.30
N GLY A 214 -18.57 -5.94 -2.87
CA GLY A 214 -18.97 -5.11 -4.01
C GLY A 214 -20.47 -4.82 -4.01
N GLN A 215 -20.90 -4.10 -5.04
CA GLN A 215 -22.31 -3.82 -5.31
C GLN A 215 -22.69 -4.44 -6.64
N LEU A 216 -23.86 -5.07 -6.70
CA LEU A 216 -24.45 -5.63 -7.90
C LEU A 216 -25.81 -4.97 -8.15
N VAL A 217 -26.05 -4.52 -9.38
CA VAL A 217 -27.35 -3.99 -9.80
C VAL A 217 -27.96 -4.95 -10.81
N ILE A 218 -29.22 -5.35 -10.63
CA ILE A 218 -29.96 -6.24 -11.55
C ILE A 218 -31.09 -5.45 -12.20
N LEU A 219 -31.17 -5.46 -13.53
CA LEU A 219 -32.19 -4.80 -14.37
C LEU A 219 -32.87 -5.84 -15.26
N ARG A 220 -34.04 -6.35 -14.87
CA ARG A 220 -34.85 -7.23 -15.73
C ARG A 220 -35.83 -6.46 -16.59
#